data_AF-A0A397BRY1-F1
#
_entry.id   AF-A0A397BRY1-F1
#
_cell.length_a   1.000
_cell.length_b   1.000
_cell.length_c   1.000
_cell.angle_alpha   90.00
_cell.angle_beta   90.00
_cell.angle_gamma   90.00
#
_symmetry.space_group_name_H-M   'P 1'
#
loop_
_entity.id
_entity.type
_entity.pdbx_description
1 polymer ?
#
loop_
_entity_poly.entity_id
_entity_poly.type
_entity_poly.pdbx_seq_one_letter_code
_entity_poly.pdbx_strand_id
1 'polypeptide(L)'
;MGRTKRKHDEDDSEAVAGDRIVALRLVNDTRTQYAYIIEPFKRWLLSEHPEFVVDSAIQLPLSTKVCQTYLDFASVKRDATGNELVPKRFNSFSTIGTCKSAIKYLYKEANIKMHDELEARLKGTILDYI
;
A
#
# COMPACT_ATOMS: atom_id res chain seq x y z
N MET A 1 17.66 20.74 41.09
CA MET A 1 16.24 20.92 41.48
C MET A 1 15.57 21.62 40.31
N GLY A 2 14.61 21.13 39.53
CA GLY A 2 13.67 20.03 39.61
C GLY A 2 12.55 20.43 38.64
N ARG A 3 12.74 20.22 37.32
CA ARG A 3 11.75 20.61 36.29
C ARG A 3 10.65 19.56 36.29
N THR A 4 9.52 19.90 36.90
CA THR A 4 8.33 19.04 37.02
C THR A 4 7.70 18.78 35.66
N LYS A 5 7.67 17.49 35.29
CA LYS A 5 6.87 16.90 34.22
C LYS A 5 5.41 17.34 34.39
N ARG A 6 4.84 18.00 33.39
CA ARG A 6 3.38 18.08 33.27
C ARG A 6 2.92 16.68 32.84
N LYS A 7 2.20 16.02 33.73
CA LYS A 7 1.50 14.77 33.45
C LYS A 7 0.48 15.07 32.35
N HIS A 8 0.55 14.31 31.27
CA HIS A 8 -0.52 14.20 30.32
C HIS A 8 -1.51 13.27 31.01
N ASP A 9 -2.55 13.84 31.63
CA ASP A 9 -3.66 13.05 32.12
C ASP A 9 -4.26 12.33 30.92
N GLU A 10 -4.24 10.99 31.00
CA GLU A 10 -4.86 10.10 30.05
C GLU A 10 -6.38 10.32 30.15
N ASP A 11 -6.91 11.14 29.24
CA ASP A 11 -8.33 11.21 28.99
C ASP A 11 -8.73 9.90 28.29
N ASP A 12 -9.04 8.89 29.10
CA ASP A 12 -9.71 7.65 28.69
C ASP A 12 -11.17 7.96 28.33
N SER A 13 -11.35 8.86 27.37
CA SER A 13 -12.64 9.14 26.75
C SER A 13 -13.02 7.90 25.96
N GLU A 14 -13.96 7.15 26.53
CA GLU A 14 -14.69 6.07 25.89
C GLU A 14 -15.23 6.58 24.55
N ALA A 15 -14.52 6.27 23.46
CA ALA A 15 -14.82 6.75 22.11
C ALA A 15 -16.32 6.63 21.85
N VAL A 16 -16.99 7.78 21.74
CA VAL A 16 -18.44 7.90 21.61
C VAL A 16 -18.87 7.09 20.39
N ALA A 17 -20.05 6.46 20.42
CA ALA A 17 -20.52 5.63 19.30
C ALA A 17 -20.39 6.33 17.92
N GLY A 18 -20.51 7.66 17.89
CA GLY A 18 -20.22 8.49 16.71
C GLY A 18 -18.78 8.40 16.22
N ASP A 19 -17.78 8.49 17.11
CA ASP A 19 -16.36 8.35 16.77
C ASP A 19 -16.04 6.95 16.23
N ARG A 20 -16.69 5.92 16.79
CA ARG A 20 -16.56 4.53 16.29
C ARG A 20 -17.12 4.41 14.88
N ILE A 21 -18.29 5.01 14.59
CA ILE A 21 -18.90 4.99 13.26
C ILE A 21 -18.04 5.75 12.25
N VAL A 22 -17.51 6.92 12.62
CA VAL A 22 -16.60 7.71 11.75
C VAL A 22 -15.31 6.93 11.49
N ALA A 23 -14.72 6.30 12.50
CA ALA A 23 -13.54 5.46 12.34
C ALA A 23 -13.81 4.25 11.42
N LEU A 24 -14.94 3.57 11.60
CA LEU A 24 -15.35 2.46 10.72
C LEU A 24 -15.56 2.93 9.28
N ARG A 25 -16.17 4.10 9.08
CA ARG A 25 -16.37 4.69 7.76
C ARG A 25 -15.05 5.03 7.10
N LEU A 26 -14.14 5.67 7.82
CA LEU A 26 -12.79 6.01 7.34
C LEU A 26 -12.01 4.75 6.93
N VAL A 27 -12.12 3.67 7.71
CA VAL A 27 -11.53 2.37 7.39
C VAL A 27 -12.14 1.78 6.12
N ASN A 28 -13.46 1.84 5.95
CA ASN A 28 -14.15 1.34 4.77
C ASN A 28 -13.84 2.15 3.50
N ASP A 29 -13.76 3.46 3.60
CA ASP A 29 -13.38 4.34 2.49
C ASP A 29 -11.93 4.08 2.08
N THR A 30 -11.02 3.91 3.06
CA THR A 30 -9.63 3.52 2.83
C THR A 30 -9.52 2.13 2.18
N ARG A 31 -10.32 1.16 2.65
CA ARG A 31 -10.39 -0.19 2.07
C ARG A 31 -10.86 -0.16 0.62
N THR A 32 -11.87 0.63 0.32
CA THR A 32 -12.41 0.81 -1.03
C THR A 32 -11.37 1.47 -1.94
N GLN A 33 -10.69 2.50 -1.43
CA GLN A 33 -9.62 3.16 -2.16
C GLN A 33 -8.47 2.20 -2.46
N TYR A 34 -8.00 1.41 -1.49
CA TYR A 34 -6.94 0.45 -1.72
C TYR A 34 -7.38 -0.71 -2.61
N ALA A 35 -8.63 -1.18 -2.52
CA ALA A 35 -9.16 -2.17 -3.46
C ALA A 35 -9.05 -1.68 -4.91
N TYR A 36 -9.38 -0.41 -5.17
CA TYR A 36 -9.22 0.18 -6.50
C TYR A 36 -7.76 0.25 -6.96
N ILE A 37 -6.81 0.49 -6.05
CA ILE A 37 -5.37 0.53 -6.34
C ILE A 37 -4.78 -0.89 -6.50
N ILE A 38 -5.35 -1.88 -5.82
CA ILE A 38 -4.94 -3.29 -5.86
C ILE A 38 -5.45 -3.98 -7.12
N GLU A 39 -6.58 -3.56 -7.68
CA GLU A 39 -7.12 -4.13 -8.92
C GLU A 39 -6.11 -4.13 -10.09
N PRO A 40 -5.45 -3.01 -10.45
CA PRO A 40 -4.37 -2.99 -11.42
C PRO A 40 -3.19 -3.91 -11.04
N PHE A 41 -2.86 -3.98 -9.75
CA PHE A 41 -1.79 -4.84 -9.26
C PHE A 41 -2.10 -6.32 -9.49
N LYS A 42 -3.33 -6.73 -9.16
CA LYS A 42 -3.82 -8.09 -9.38
C LYS A 42 -3.86 -8.45 -10.86
N ARG A 43 -4.30 -7.54 -11.74
CA ARG A 43 -4.27 -7.77 -13.19
C ARG A 43 -2.86 -7.93 -13.72
N TRP A 44 -1.93 -7.11 -13.23
CA TRP A 44 -0.51 -7.24 -13.58
C TRP A 44 0.07 -8.57 -13.07
N LEU A 45 -0.24 -8.98 -11.83
CA LEU A 45 0.15 -10.28 -11.30
C LEU A 45 -0.40 -11.44 -12.13
N LEU A 46 -1.67 -11.40 -12.54
CA LEU A 46 -2.25 -12.41 -13.42
C LEU A 46 -1.53 -12.53 -14.77
N SER A 47 -0.95 -11.44 -15.29
CA SER A 47 -0.19 -11.42 -16.54
C SER A 47 1.23 -11.94 -16.37
N GLU A 48 1.96 -11.41 -15.39
CA GLU A 48 3.41 -11.63 -15.26
C GLU A 48 3.78 -12.75 -14.28
N HIS A 49 2.96 -12.96 -13.26
CA HIS A 49 3.20 -13.88 -12.15
C HIS A 49 1.91 -14.58 -11.70
N PRO A 50 1.24 -15.35 -12.59
CA PRO A 50 -0.06 -15.96 -12.30
C PRO A 50 -0.03 -16.91 -11.11
N GLU A 51 1.15 -17.43 -10.73
CA GLU A 51 1.34 -18.27 -9.55
C GLU A 51 0.92 -17.60 -8.24
N PHE A 52 0.90 -16.26 -8.19
CA PHE A 52 0.46 -15.51 -7.01
C PHE A 52 -1.01 -15.10 -7.05
N VAL A 53 -1.82 -15.61 -7.99
CA VAL A 53 -3.26 -15.33 -8.03
C VAL A 53 -4.06 -16.62 -8.15
N VAL A 54 -4.77 -16.97 -7.10
CA VAL A 54 -5.62 -18.17 -7.01
C VAL A 54 -7.03 -17.74 -6.63
N ASP A 55 -8.04 -18.25 -7.33
CA ASP A 55 -9.46 -17.94 -7.11
C ASP A 55 -9.75 -16.43 -7.05
N SER A 56 -9.08 -15.65 -7.91
CA SER A 56 -9.18 -14.19 -7.91
C SER A 56 -8.74 -13.52 -6.59
N ALA A 57 -7.88 -14.17 -5.80
CA ALA A 57 -7.23 -13.58 -4.63
C ALA A 57 -5.71 -13.60 -4.79
N ILE A 58 -5.04 -12.55 -4.32
CA ILE A 58 -3.57 -12.49 -4.30
C ILE A 58 -3.08 -13.42 -3.19
N GLN A 59 -2.26 -14.40 -3.55
CA GLN A 59 -1.60 -15.29 -2.62
C GLN A 59 -0.38 -14.60 -2.02
N LEU A 60 -0.35 -14.55 -0.70
CA LEU A 60 0.76 -14.02 0.09
C LEU A 60 1.54 -15.18 0.72
N PRO A 61 2.84 -15.02 1.00
CA PRO A 61 3.64 -13.80 0.82
C PRO A 61 4.16 -13.62 -0.61
N LEU A 62 4.14 -12.37 -1.11
CA LEU A 62 4.85 -12.01 -2.34
C LEU A 62 6.35 -11.83 -2.06
N SER A 63 7.16 -12.15 -3.07
CA SER A 63 8.61 -11.88 -3.01
C SER A 63 8.92 -10.39 -3.15
N THR A 64 10.03 -9.95 -2.56
CA THR A 64 10.53 -8.57 -2.67
C THR A 64 10.69 -8.14 -4.14
N LYS A 65 11.15 -9.07 -4.99
CA LYS A 65 11.38 -8.81 -6.41
C LYS A 65 10.08 -8.52 -7.16
N VAL A 66 9.02 -9.31 -6.93
CA VAL A 66 7.71 -9.13 -7.57
C VAL A 66 7.12 -7.77 -7.22
N CYS A 67 7.14 -7.39 -5.94
CA CYS A 67 6.67 -6.07 -5.51
C CYS A 67 7.48 -4.93 -6.14
N GLN A 68 8.80 -5.08 -6.28
CA GLN A 68 9.64 -4.08 -6.92
C GLN A 68 9.32 -3.93 -8.41
N THR A 69 9.27 -5.04 -9.15
CA THR A 69 8.96 -5.04 -10.57
C THR A 69 7.59 -4.41 -10.84
N TYR A 70 6.60 -4.65 -9.97
CA TYR A 70 5.33 -3.95 -10.06
C TYR A 70 5.44 -2.45 -9.84
N LEU A 71 6.24 -1.99 -8.86
CA LEU A 71 6.41 -0.55 -8.62
C LEU A 71 7.12 0.14 -9.80
N ASP A 72 8.09 -0.53 -10.40
CA ASP A 72 8.78 -0.06 -11.61
C ASP A 72 7.80 -0.01 -12.79
N PHE A 73 6.94 -1.03 -12.93
CA PHE A 73 5.82 -1.01 -13.87
C PHE A 73 4.92 0.20 -13.58
N ALA A 74 4.33 0.29 -12.39
CA ALA A 74 3.40 1.36 -12.01
C ALA A 74 4.01 2.78 -12.09
N SER A 75 5.34 2.92 -12.07
CA SER A 75 6.04 4.21 -12.24
C SER A 75 5.80 4.84 -13.60
N VAL A 76 5.55 4.04 -14.64
CA VAL A 76 5.33 4.51 -16.02
C VAL A 76 3.84 4.60 -16.30
N LYS A 77 3.41 5.72 -16.89
CA LYS A 77 2.03 5.87 -17.36
C LYS A 77 1.80 4.99 -18.57
N ARG A 78 0.70 4.25 -18.52
CA ARG A 78 0.24 3.38 -19.61
C ARG A 78 -1.14 3.80 -20.08
N ASP A 79 -1.44 3.50 -21.34
CA ASP A 79 -2.79 3.67 -21.87
C ASP A 79 -3.76 2.60 -21.32
N ALA A 80 -5.03 2.68 -21.72
CA ALA A 80 -6.06 1.74 -21.31
C ALA A 80 -5.80 0.30 -21.81
N THR A 81 -4.93 0.13 -22.81
CA THR A 81 -4.56 -1.17 -23.37
C THR A 81 -3.33 -1.78 -22.69
N GLY A 82 -2.69 -1.05 -21.77
CA GLY A 82 -1.49 -1.50 -21.06
C GLY A 82 -0.18 -1.21 -21.79
N ASN A 83 -0.18 -0.36 -22.82
CA ASN A 83 1.03 0.07 -23.51
C ASN A 83 1.62 1.33 -22.88
N GLU A 84 2.95 1.46 -22.86
CA GLU A 84 3.62 2.67 -22.38
C GLU A 84 3.22 3.88 -23.23
N LEU A 85 2.84 4.98 -22.58
CA LEU A 85 2.55 6.21 -23.31
C LEU A 85 3.82 6.74 -23.99
N VAL A 86 3.68 7.15 -25.26
CA VAL A 86 4.73 7.80 -26.03
C VAL A 86 4.34 9.26 -26.29
N PRO A 87 5.16 10.27 -25.88
CA PRO A 87 6.44 10.14 -25.20
C PRO A 87 6.28 9.62 -23.76
N LYS A 88 7.32 8.96 -23.25
CA LYS A 88 7.33 8.32 -21.92
C LYS A 88 6.97 9.33 -20.83
N ARG A 89 5.92 9.01 -20.06
CA ARG A 89 5.47 9.81 -18.91
C ARG A 89 5.51 8.96 -17.66
N PHE A 90 5.86 9.57 -16.53
CA PHE A 90 5.90 8.91 -15.24
C PHE A 90 4.71 9.33 -14.37
N ASN A 91 4.29 8.41 -13.49
CA ASN A 91 3.37 8.70 -12.40
C ASN A 91 4.09 9.49 -11.31
N SER A 92 3.32 10.25 -10.53
CA SER A 92 3.88 11.06 -9.46
C SER A 92 4.38 10.18 -8.32
N PHE A 93 5.32 10.71 -7.53
CA PHE A 93 5.79 10.06 -6.30
C PHE A 93 4.62 9.68 -5.37
N SER A 94 3.62 10.55 -5.26
CA SER A 94 2.41 10.30 -4.45
C SER A 94 1.64 9.08 -4.93
N THR A 95 1.45 8.92 -6.25
CA THR A 95 0.78 7.74 -6.82
C THR A 95 1.52 6.45 -6.47
N ILE A 96 2.86 6.45 -6.60
CA ILE A 96 3.66 5.27 -6.25
C ILE A 96 3.67 5.02 -4.73
N GLY A 97 3.67 6.09 -3.93
CA GLY A 97 3.46 6.01 -2.49
C GLY A 97 2.13 5.34 -2.13
N THR A 98 1.04 5.67 -2.83
CA THR A 98 -0.26 5.01 -2.64
C THR A 98 -0.19 3.53 -3.00
N CYS A 99 0.48 3.14 -4.09
CA CYS A 99 0.69 1.73 -4.43
C CYS A 99 1.46 0.99 -3.32
N LYS A 100 2.54 1.58 -2.79
CA LYS A 100 3.30 0.99 -1.67
C LYS A 100 2.41 0.79 -0.43
N SER A 101 1.60 1.78 -0.08
CA SER A 101 0.68 1.70 1.07
C SER A 101 -0.41 0.64 0.87
N ALA A 102 -0.94 0.51 -0.36
CA ALA A 102 -1.92 -0.52 -0.70
C ALA A 102 -1.32 -1.93 -0.58
N ILE A 103 -0.07 -2.13 -1.01
CA ILE A 103 0.64 -3.40 -0.81
C ILE A 103 0.81 -3.68 0.68
N LYS A 104 1.26 -2.72 1.49
CA LYS A 104 1.35 -2.91 2.95
C LYS A 104 0.00 -3.28 3.57
N TYR A 105 -1.06 -2.66 3.08
CA TYR A 105 -2.42 -2.93 3.54
C TYR A 105 -2.86 -4.37 3.24
N LEU A 106 -2.50 -4.94 2.08
CA LEU A 106 -2.74 -6.36 1.79
C LEU A 106 -2.16 -7.30 2.84
N TYR A 107 -0.89 -7.09 3.23
CA TYR A 107 -0.24 -7.90 4.28
C TYR A 107 -0.94 -7.72 5.64
N LYS A 108 -1.37 -6.49 5.95
CA LYS A 108 -2.12 -6.20 7.17
C LYS A 108 -3.49 -6.87 7.19
N GLU A 109 -4.26 -6.81 6.10
CA GLU A 109 -5.57 -7.47 6.00
C GLU A 109 -5.46 -9.00 6.07
N ALA A 110 -4.43 -9.57 5.46
CA ALA A 110 -4.18 -11.01 5.52
C ALA A 110 -3.61 -11.48 6.88
N ASN A 111 -3.31 -10.55 7.80
CA ASN A 111 -2.66 -10.82 9.08
C ASN A 111 -1.32 -11.59 8.93
N ILE A 112 -0.57 -11.27 7.86
CA ILE A 112 0.73 -11.89 7.55
C ILE A 112 1.84 -10.88 7.82
N LYS A 113 2.88 -11.30 8.54
CA LYS A 113 4.07 -10.46 8.71
C LYS A 113 4.79 -10.30 7.38
N MET A 114 4.94 -9.06 6.93
CA MET A 114 5.75 -8.74 5.77
C MET A 114 7.23 -8.98 6.06
N HIS A 115 7.99 -9.49 5.09
CA HIS A 115 9.43 -9.68 5.24
C HIS A 115 10.12 -8.33 5.48
N ASP A 116 11.08 -8.29 6.42
CA ASP A 116 11.73 -7.05 6.87
C ASP A 116 12.44 -6.32 5.71
N GLU A 117 12.99 -7.07 4.73
CA GLU A 117 13.61 -6.50 3.51
C GLU A 117 12.58 -5.78 2.63
N LEU A 118 11.43 -6.40 2.40
CA LEU A 118 10.33 -5.80 1.64
C LEU A 118 9.77 -4.59 2.39
N GLU A 119 9.66 -4.67 3.72
CA GLU A 119 9.23 -3.55 4.54
C GLU A 119 10.18 -2.35 4.43
N ALA A 120 11.48 -2.60 4.56
CA ALA A 120 12.52 -1.58 4.43
C ALA A 120 12.46 -0.91 3.05
N ARG A 121 12.34 -1.69 1.97
CA ARG A 121 12.21 -1.16 0.60
C ARG A 121 10.93 -0.37 0.36
N LEU A 122 9.80 -0.80 0.91
CA LEU A 122 8.55 -0.05 0.80
C LEU A 122 8.53 1.20 1.70
N LYS A 123 9.43 1.30 2.69
CA LYS A 123 9.68 2.53 3.46
C LYS A 123 10.72 3.44 2.78
N GLY A 124 11.68 2.86 2.08
CA GLY A 124 12.70 3.56 1.31
C GLY A 124 12.09 4.49 0.26
N THR A 125 12.46 5.76 0.33
CA THR A 125 12.26 6.75 -0.74
C THR A 125 12.99 6.31 -2.00
N ILE A 126 12.43 6.60 -3.17
CA ILE A 126 12.96 6.29 -4.53
C ILE A 126 14.35 6.94 -4.80
N LEU A 127 14.99 7.54 -3.80
CA LEU A 127 16.22 8.33 -3.93
C LEU A 127 17.53 7.52 -3.90
N ASP A 128 17.50 6.20 -3.65
CA ASP A 128 18.72 5.37 -3.70
C ASP A 128 19.07 4.87 -5.12
N TYR A 129 18.38 5.34 -6.15
CA TYR A 129 18.63 4.98 -7.56
C TYR A 129 18.71 6.21 -8.49
N ILE A 130 19.50 7.21 -8.10
CA ILE A 130 20.05 8.21 -9.03
C ILE A 130 21.56 8.27 -8.84
#